data_AF-A0A8J7JMV8-F1
#
_entry.id   AF-A0A8J7JMV8-F1
#
_cell.length_a   1.000
_cell.length_b   1.000
_cell.length_c   1.000
_cell.angle_alpha   90.00
_cell.angle_beta   90.00
_cell.angle_gamma   90.00
#
_symmetry.space_group_name_H-M   'P 1'
#
loop_
_entity.id
_entity.type
_entity.pdbx_description
1 polymer ?
#
loop_
_entity_poly.entity_id
_entity_poly.type
_entity_poly.pdbx_seq_one_letter_code
_entity_poly.pdbx_strand_id
1 'polypeptide(L)'
;MKIKRVIYSALFNIGDYENEKIGFEVELEEGESADDAIAMLRDKAVTAAQPDSNKVWRERSRLQVELRELEQKLTEARSKWAATAEFLTKQGIKTDVQPFPELVNLLPAVENESTEVIDATPF
;
A
#
# COMPACT_ATOMS: atom_id res chain seq x y z
N MET A 1 -11.74 -19.38 -41.31
CA MET A 1 -11.62 -17.92 -41.10
C MET A 1 -10.21 -17.67 -40.62
N LYS A 2 -9.36 -16.94 -41.37
CA LYS A 2 -7.95 -16.71 -40.97
C LYS A 2 -7.89 -15.50 -40.04
N ILE A 3 -7.68 -15.73 -38.75
CA ILE A 3 -7.35 -14.65 -37.80
C ILE A 3 -5.88 -14.31 -38.06
N LYS A 4 -5.59 -13.06 -38.45
CA LYS A 4 -4.22 -12.61 -38.75
C LYS A 4 -3.56 -11.89 -37.58
N ARG A 5 -4.35 -11.31 -36.69
CA ARG A 5 -3.87 -10.48 -35.60
C ARG A 5 -4.80 -10.58 -34.40
N VAL A 6 -4.20 -10.73 -33.23
CA VAL A 6 -4.88 -10.73 -31.93
C VAL A 6 -4.33 -9.58 -31.11
N ILE A 7 -5.23 -8.80 -30.52
CA ILE A 7 -4.90 -7.68 -29.63
C ILE A 7 -5.55 -7.97 -28.30
N TYR A 8 -4.76 -7.92 -27.23
CA TYR A 8 -5.26 -8.00 -25.86
C TYR A 8 -4.90 -6.70 -25.14
N SER A 9 -5.87 -6.11 -24.45
CA SER A 9 -5.63 -4.96 -23.57
C SER A 9 -6.49 -5.05 -22.32
N ALA A 10 -5.90 -4.79 -21.16
CA ALA A 10 -6.58 -4.73 -19.88
C ALA A 10 -6.19 -3.45 -19.13
N LEU A 11 -7.08 -3.02 -18.23
CA LEU A 11 -6.82 -1.93 -17.30
C LEU A 11 -6.27 -2.54 -16.01
N PHE A 12 -5.09 -2.10 -15.59
CA PHE A 12 -4.45 -2.56 -14.37
C PHE A 12 -4.35 -1.40 -13.39
N ASN A 13 -4.65 -1.66 -12.12
CA ASN A 13 -4.30 -0.76 -11.04
C ASN A 13 -2.85 -1.07 -10.64
N ILE A 14 -1.96 -0.10 -10.85
CA ILE A 14 -0.51 -0.26 -10.60
C ILE A 14 -0.08 0.28 -9.22
N GLY A 15 -1.06 0.64 -8.37
CA GLY A 15 -0.86 1.25 -7.05
C GLY A 15 -1.34 2.71 -7.03
N ASP A 16 -1.50 3.27 -5.83
CA ASP A 16 -1.82 4.69 -5.59
C ASP A 16 -3.02 5.25 -6.37
N TYR A 17 -4.02 4.40 -6.67
CA TYR A 17 -5.17 4.73 -7.52
C TYR A 17 -4.79 5.10 -8.97
N GLU A 18 -3.56 4.83 -9.39
CA GLU A 18 -3.11 4.96 -10.76
C GLU A 18 -3.56 3.72 -11.54
N ASN A 19 -4.36 3.95 -12.58
CA ASN A 19 -4.79 2.91 -13.50
C ASN A 19 -4.07 3.09 -14.83
N GLU A 20 -3.40 2.04 -15.29
CA GLU A 20 -2.71 2.03 -16.58
C GLU A 20 -3.35 0.99 -17.50
N LYS A 21 -3.58 1.38 -18.75
CA LYS A 21 -4.06 0.45 -19.78
C LYS A 21 -2.87 -0.19 -20.47
N ILE A 22 -2.67 -1.48 -20.22
CA ILE A 22 -1.57 -2.25 -20.81
C ILE A 22 -2.14 -3.20 -21.85
N GLY A 23 -1.51 -3.25 -23.03
CA GLY A 23 -1.94 -4.13 -24.10
C GLY A 23 -0.79 -4.53 -25.02
N PHE A 24 -0.95 -5.69 -25.63
CA PHE A 24 0.01 -6.30 -26.53
C PHE A 24 -0.72 -6.81 -27.78
N GLU A 25 -0.02 -6.80 -28.90
CA GLU A 25 -0.49 -7.37 -30.16
C GLU A 25 0.44 -8.46 -30.65
N VAL A 26 -0.13 -9.46 -31.33
CA VAL A 26 0.62 -10.51 -32.02
C VAL A 26 -0.05 -10.83 -33.35
N GLU A 27 0.77 -11.04 -34.37
CA GLU A 27 0.32 -11.58 -35.66
C GLU A 27 0.37 -13.11 -35.60
N LEU A 28 -0.67 -13.77 -36.09
CA LEU A 28 -0.78 -15.23 -36.07
C LEU A 28 -0.39 -15.84 -37.41
N GLU A 29 0.44 -16.87 -37.36
CA GLU A 29 0.78 -17.69 -38.52
C GLU A 29 -0.29 -18.77 -38.81
N GLU A 30 -0.21 -19.38 -40.00
CA GLU A 30 -1.20 -20.33 -40.45
C GLU A 30 -1.11 -21.65 -39.67
N GLY A 31 -2.08 -21.90 -38.79
CA GLY A 31 -2.13 -23.09 -37.92
C GLY A 31 -1.99 -22.77 -36.43
N GLU A 32 -1.69 -21.52 -36.07
CA GLU A 32 -1.63 -21.10 -34.67
C GLU A 32 -3.03 -20.95 -34.05
N SER A 33 -3.14 -21.33 -32.78
CA SER A 33 -4.35 -21.19 -31.99
C SER A 33 -4.50 -19.76 -31.48
N ALA A 34 -5.63 -19.13 -31.78
CA ALA A 34 -5.95 -17.80 -31.25
C ALA A 34 -6.10 -17.80 -29.73
N ASP A 35 -6.58 -18.90 -29.14
CA ASP A 35 -6.78 -19.00 -27.69
C ASP A 35 -5.45 -19.05 -26.95
N ASP A 36 -4.47 -19.77 -27.48
CA ASP A 36 -3.12 -19.84 -26.90
C ASP A 36 -2.42 -18.48 -26.99
N ALA A 37 -2.62 -17.76 -28.10
CA ALA A 37 -2.11 -16.41 -28.25
C ALA A 37 -2.73 -15.42 -27.27
N ILE A 38 -4.05 -15.51 -27.02
CA ILE A 38 -4.72 -14.69 -26.00
C ILE A 38 -4.17 -14.99 -24.61
N ALA A 39 -3.98 -16.27 -24.26
CA ALA A 39 -3.42 -16.67 -22.98
C ALA A 39 -2.00 -16.09 -22.80
N MET A 40 -1.13 -16.22 -23.80
CA MET A 40 0.21 -15.64 -23.79
C MET A 40 0.19 -14.11 -23.64
N LEU A 41 -0.68 -13.42 -24.39
CA LEU A 41 -0.79 -11.95 -24.31
C LEU A 41 -1.31 -11.49 -22.94
N ARG A 42 -2.22 -12.25 -22.33
CA ARG A 42 -2.71 -12.00 -20.98
C ARG A 42 -1.58 -12.11 -19.96
N ASP A 43 -0.79 -13.19 -20.01
CA ASP A 43 0.31 -13.40 -19.07
C ASP A 43 1.40 -12.32 -19.20
N LYS A 44 1.70 -11.89 -20.44
CA LYS A 44 2.58 -10.75 -20.70
C LYS A 44 2.03 -9.45 -20.10
N ALA A 45 0.74 -9.19 -20.27
CA ALA A 45 0.08 -8.02 -19.69
C ALA A 45 0.11 -8.02 -18.16
N VAL A 46 -0.16 -9.16 -17.52
CA VAL A 46 -0.07 -9.30 -16.06
C VAL A 46 1.35 -9.09 -15.56
N THR A 47 2.34 -9.64 -16.27
CA THR A 47 3.76 -9.49 -15.89
C THR A 47 4.22 -8.04 -16.03
N ALA A 48 3.83 -7.36 -17.10
CA ALA A 48 4.14 -5.94 -17.31
C ALA A 48 3.42 -5.02 -16.30
N ALA A 49 2.24 -5.42 -15.83
CA ALA A 49 1.48 -4.69 -14.82
C ALA A 49 2.03 -4.85 -13.40
N GLN A 50 2.99 -5.75 -13.16
CA GLN A 50 3.58 -5.89 -11.83
C GLN A 50 4.28 -4.58 -11.43
N PRO A 51 4.06 -4.08 -10.21
CA PRO A 51 4.72 -2.87 -9.77
C PRO A 51 6.24 -3.06 -9.82
N ASP A 52 6.96 -2.06 -10.36
CA ASP A 52 8.42 -2.09 -10.38
C ASP A 52 8.94 -2.29 -8.95
N SER A 53 9.49 -3.47 -8.70
CA SER A 53 9.98 -3.87 -7.38
C SER A 53 11.00 -2.87 -6.83
N ASN A 54 11.74 -2.20 -7.71
CA ASN A 54 12.65 -1.12 -7.32
C ASN A 54 11.89 0.13 -6.86
N LYS A 55 10.79 0.51 -7.52
CA LYS A 55 9.95 1.64 -7.11
C LYS A 55 9.36 1.39 -5.72
N VAL A 56 8.81 0.20 -5.49
CA VAL A 56 8.27 -0.20 -4.18
C VAL A 56 9.36 -0.19 -3.11
N TRP A 57 10.54 -0.71 -3.41
CA TRP A 57 11.65 -0.75 -2.47
C TRP A 57 12.18 0.66 -2.11
N ARG A 58 12.29 1.56 -3.10
CA ARG A 58 12.67 2.96 -2.87
C ARG A 58 11.65 3.67 -1.99
N GLU A 59 10.37 3.46 -2.28
CA GLU A 59 9.29 4.09 -1.53
C GLU A 59 9.26 3.62 -0.07
N ARG A 60 9.39 2.30 0.15
CA ARG A 60 9.57 1.73 1.49
C ARG A 60 10.76 2.36 2.23
N SER A 61 11.89 2.50 1.55
CA SER A 61 13.10 3.07 2.15
C SER A 61 12.91 4.54 2.52
N ARG A 62 12.25 5.31 1.66
CA ARG A 62 11.86 6.72 1.92
C ARG A 62 10.99 6.84 3.16
N LEU A 63 9.90 6.07 3.21
CA LEU A 63 8.96 6.06 4.34
C LEU A 63 9.64 5.63 5.65
N GLN A 64 10.59 4.68 5.60
CA GLN A 64 11.35 4.29 6.78
C GLN A 64 12.25 5.41 7.33
N VAL A 65 12.86 6.21 6.45
CA VAL A 65 13.66 7.37 6.87
C VAL A 65 12.75 8.42 7.50
N GLU A 66 11.63 8.74 6.86
CA GLU A 66 10.65 9.70 7.37
C GLU A 66 10.09 9.30 8.74
N LEU A 67 9.79 8.01 8.93
CA LEU A 67 9.34 7.48 10.21
C LEU A 67 10.38 7.68 11.31
N ARG A 68 11.66 7.39 11.03
CA ARG A 68 12.75 7.62 12.00
C ARG A 68 12.90 9.10 12.36
N GLU A 69 12.80 9.99 11.37
CA GLU A 69 12.87 11.43 11.63
C GLU A 69 11.70 11.91 12.50
N LEU A 70 10.50 11.40 12.27
CA LEU A 70 9.32 11.70 13.08
C LEU A 70 9.46 11.16 14.51
N GLU A 71 9.96 9.94 14.68
CA GLU A 71 10.25 9.36 16.00
C GLU A 71 11.28 10.19 16.78
N GLN A 72 12.33 10.66 16.10
CA GLN A 72 13.33 11.53 16.71
C GLN A 72 12.71 12.86 17.15
N LYS A 73 11.95 13.52 16.26
CA LYS A 73 11.24 14.78 16.58
C LYS A 73 10.27 14.60 17.75
N LEU A 74 9.54 13.48 17.79
CA LEU A 74 8.63 13.14 18.89
C LEU A 74 9.39 12.99 20.21
N THR A 75 10.54 12.30 20.18
CA THR A 75 11.39 12.09 21.35
C THR A 75 11.94 13.41 21.88
N GLU A 76 12.41 14.29 20.99
CA GLU A 76 12.87 15.63 21.34
C GLU A 76 11.76 16.52 21.90
N ALA A 77 10.54 16.43 21.34
CA ALA A 77 9.39 17.16 21.86
C ALA A 77 9.02 16.69 23.27
N ARG A 78 9.03 15.36 23.50
CA ARG A 78 8.79 14.77 24.83
C ARG A 78 9.83 15.20 25.85
N SER A 79 11.11 15.21 25.49
CA SER A 79 12.17 15.64 26.41
C SER A 79 12.07 17.11 26.77
N LYS A 80 11.77 17.99 25.80
CA LYS A 80 11.51 19.42 26.04
C LYS A 80 10.28 19.63 26.92
N TRP A 81 9.22 18.87 26.69
CA TRP A 81 8.01 18.92 27.52
C TRP A 81 8.30 18.53 28.97
N ALA A 82 8.99 17.40 29.18
CA ALA A 82 9.39 16.93 30.50
C ALA A 82 10.27 17.96 31.22
N ALA A 83 11.27 18.53 30.54
CA ALA A 83 12.13 19.57 31.11
C ALA A 83 11.36 20.84 31.49
N THR A 84 10.37 21.24 30.68
CA THR A 84 9.50 22.39 30.97
C THR A 84 8.61 22.10 32.18
N ALA A 85 8.02 20.90 32.27
CA ALA A 85 7.23 20.49 33.43
C ALA A 85 8.07 20.47 34.72
N GLU A 86 9.30 19.94 34.66
CA GLU A 86 10.24 19.97 35.79
C GLU A 86 10.64 21.39 36.17
N PHE A 87 10.83 22.29 35.20
CA PHE A 87 11.12 23.70 35.49
C PHE A 87 9.95 24.38 36.20
N LEU A 88 8.72 24.21 35.70
CA LEU A 88 7.53 24.83 36.28
C LEU A 88 7.23 24.31 37.70
N THR A 89 7.41 23.01 37.93
CA THR A 89 7.28 22.42 39.28
C THR A 89 8.31 22.99 40.26
N LYS A 90 9.57 23.17 39.84
CA LYS A 90 10.62 23.81 40.66
C LYS A 90 10.31 25.28 40.99
N GLN A 91 9.58 25.98 40.12
CA GLN A 91 9.12 27.36 40.35
C GLN A 91 7.86 27.44 41.25
N GLY A 92 7.38 26.31 41.79
CA GLY A 92 6.24 26.27 42.71
C GLY A 92 4.88 26.42 42.03
N ILE A 93 4.84 26.42 40.69
CA ILE A 93 3.59 26.31 39.95
C ILE A 93 3.17 24.85 40.06
N LYS A 94 2.07 24.58 40.78
CA LYS A 94 1.44 23.26 40.79
C LYS A 94 1.00 22.96 39.36
N THR A 95 1.82 22.22 38.64
CA THR A 95 1.49 21.70 37.33
C THR A 95 0.48 20.59 37.54
N ASP A 96 -0.80 20.95 37.61
CA ASP A 96 -1.92 20.04 37.30
C ASP A 96 -1.94 19.75 35.78
N VAL A 97 -0.75 19.70 35.18
CA VAL A 97 -0.51 19.53 33.75
C VAL A 97 -0.70 18.06 33.51
N GLN A 98 -1.74 17.72 32.75
CA GLN A 98 -1.93 16.37 32.28
C GLN A 98 -0.61 15.82 31.71
N PRO A 99 -0.25 14.57 32.01
CA PRO A 99 0.88 13.92 31.37
C PRO A 99 0.75 14.06 29.86
N PHE A 100 1.88 14.16 29.16
CA PHE A 100 1.90 14.25 27.70
C PHE A 100 0.92 13.23 27.11
N PRO A 101 -0.02 13.64 26.24
CA PRO A 101 -1.10 12.77 25.82
C PRO A 101 -0.51 11.48 25.24
N GLU A 102 -0.85 10.36 25.86
CA GLU A 102 -0.48 9.06 25.32
C GLU A 102 -1.26 8.90 24.01
N LEU A 103 -0.53 8.87 22.91
CA LEU A 103 -1.07 8.65 21.58
C LEU A 103 -1.41 7.15 21.41
N VAL A 104 -2.29 6.63 22.26
CA VAL A 104 -2.79 5.25 22.19
C VAL A 104 -3.91 5.22 21.16
N ASN A 105 -3.84 4.31 20.20
CA ASN A 105 -4.85 4.10 19.14
C ASN A 105 -5.07 5.32 18.21
N LEU A 106 -4.00 5.86 17.63
CA LEU A 106 -4.11 6.88 16.57
C LEU A 106 -4.69 6.35 15.24
N LEU A 107 -4.71 5.03 15.07
CA LEU A 107 -5.38 4.39 13.96
C LEU A 107 -6.73 3.86 14.47
N PRO A 108 -7.84 4.10 13.76
CA PRO A 108 -9.10 3.45 14.10
C PRO A 108 -8.84 1.94 14.11
N ALA A 109 -9.32 1.27 15.16
CA ALA A 109 -9.36 -0.19 15.15
C ALA A 109 -10.09 -0.58 13.86
N VAL A 110 -9.37 -1.26 12.96
CA VAL A 110 -10.00 -1.87 11.80
C VAL A 110 -10.94 -2.91 12.41
N GLU A 111 -12.23 -2.58 12.45
CA GLU A 111 -13.27 -3.58 12.65
C GLU A 111 -13.07 -4.55 11.50
N ASN A 112 -12.38 -5.66 11.78
CA ASN A 112 -12.38 -6.79 10.89
C ASN A 112 -13.84 -7.19 10.81
N GLU A 113 -14.53 -6.77 9.75
CA GLU A 113 -15.83 -7.32 9.39
C GLU A 113 -15.64 -8.83 9.46
N SER A 114 -16.29 -9.42 10.46
CA SER A 114 -16.33 -10.84 10.67
C SER A 114 -16.71 -11.45 9.34
N THR A 115 -15.76 -12.18 8.75
CA THR A 115 -16.05 -13.08 7.63
C THR A 115 -16.96 -14.14 8.23
N GLU A 116 -18.26 -13.89 8.24
CA GLU A 116 -19.26 -14.91 8.50
C GLU A 116 -19.12 -15.90 7.35
N VAL A 117 -18.33 -16.94 7.59
CA VAL A 117 -18.33 -18.15 6.79
C VAL A 117 -19.73 -18.73 6.98
N ILE A 118 -20.61 -18.42 6.03
CA ILE A 118 -21.89 -19.10 5.89
C ILE A 118 -21.52 -20.54 5.54
N ASP A 119 -21.51 -21.40 6.57
CA ASP A 119 -21.46 -22.85 6.41
C ASP A 119 -22.65 -23.25 5.55
N ALA A 120 -22.36 -23.54 4.28
CA ALA A 120 -23.33 -24.14 3.37
C ALA A 120 -23.62 -25.57 3.87
N THR A 121 -24.65 -25.73 4.70
CA THR A 121 -25.23 -27.05 4.97
C THR A 121 -25.80 -27.64 3.68
N PRO A 122 -25.47 -28.90 3.35
CA PRO A 122 -25.99 -29.54 2.15
C PRO A 122 -27.42 -30.03 2.40
N PHE A 123 -28.33 -29.72 1.48
CA PHE A 123 -29.57 -30.45 1.26
C PHE A 123 -29.66 -30.82 -0.22
#